data_AF-A0A9D5KJM7-F1
#
_entry.id   AF-A0A9D5KJM7-F1
#
_cell.length_a   1.000
_cell.length_b   1.000
_cell.length_c   1.000
_cell.angle_alpha   90.00
_cell.angle_beta   90.00
_cell.angle_gamma   90.00
#
_symmetry.space_group_name_H-M   'P 1'
#
loop_
_entity.id
_entity.type
_entity.pdbx_description
1 polymer ?
#
loop_
_entity_poly.entity_id
_entity_poly.type
_entity_poly.pdbx_seq_one_letter_code
_entity_poly.pdbx_strand_id
1 'polypeptide(L)'
;MKYYKHESAFVDEPCNIGEHTKIWHFSHIMKNCRIGNDCIIGQNSNIASDVVIGNGVKIQNNVSVYTGTVIEDYVFLGPSCVLTNVTNPRSEINRHLLYEKTVIRRGATVGANATIVCGLTIGRYAFVAAGSVVTKDVPDYALVLGNPAKHRGWMSRHGVKLPTPDKDGVMVCPESGLKYRIEGESVRCVDVDEDADLPDELRIGERTYGSFKKR
;
A
#
# COMPACT_ATOMS: atom_id res chain seq x y z
N MET A 1 -26.51 -0.03 8.26
CA MET A 1 -25.13 0.12 8.77
C MET A 1 -24.29 0.69 7.64
N LYS A 2 -23.43 1.70 7.91
CA LYS A 2 -22.58 2.32 6.88
C LYS A 2 -21.50 1.37 6.35
N TYR A 3 -21.02 0.48 7.20
CA TYR A 3 -19.98 -0.52 6.88
C TYR A 3 -20.39 -1.90 7.39
N TYR A 4 -19.73 -2.94 6.88
CA TYR A 4 -19.90 -4.32 7.35
C TYR A 4 -18.84 -4.65 8.40
N LYS A 5 -19.27 -5.26 9.51
CA LYS A 5 -18.39 -5.82 10.54
C LYS A 5 -18.81 -7.25 10.82
N HIS A 6 -17.90 -8.21 10.68
CA HIS A 6 -18.13 -9.57 11.14
C HIS A 6 -18.40 -9.60 12.66
N GLU A 7 -19.24 -10.51 13.14
CA GLU A 7 -19.61 -10.62 14.55
C GLU A 7 -18.41 -10.85 15.48
N SER A 8 -17.39 -11.54 14.98
CA SER A 8 -16.15 -11.82 15.70
C SER A 8 -15.11 -10.69 15.61
N ALA A 9 -15.42 -9.57 14.95
CA ALA A 9 -14.55 -8.41 14.89
C ALA A 9 -14.94 -7.36 15.95
N PHE A 10 -13.94 -6.71 16.52
CA PHE A 10 -14.11 -5.68 17.54
C PHE A 10 -13.68 -4.31 17.01
N VAL A 11 -14.47 -3.29 17.31
CA VAL A 11 -14.19 -1.90 16.96
C VAL A 11 -14.38 -1.09 18.24
N ASP A 12 -13.31 -0.50 18.75
CA ASP A 12 -13.35 0.40 19.88
C ASP A 12 -13.92 1.76 19.43
N GLU A 13 -14.78 2.37 20.24
CA GLU A 13 -15.30 3.71 19.97
C GLU A 13 -14.46 4.80 20.67
N PRO A 14 -14.38 6.01 20.11
CA PRO A 14 -14.98 6.43 18.84
C PRO A 14 -14.13 6.03 17.63
N CYS A 15 -14.76 5.58 16.54
CA CYS A 15 -14.10 5.46 15.23
C CYS A 15 -14.91 6.11 14.10
N ASN A 16 -14.24 6.64 13.09
CA ASN A 16 -14.89 7.05 11.84
C ASN A 16 -14.56 6.04 10.75
N ILE A 17 -15.57 5.27 10.32
CA ILE A 17 -15.42 4.24 9.29
C ILE A 17 -16.38 4.57 8.15
N GLY A 18 -15.80 4.72 6.96
CA GLY A 18 -16.49 5.07 5.73
C GLY A 18 -17.45 4.00 5.22
N GLU A 19 -18.23 4.39 4.21
CA GLU A 19 -19.26 3.55 3.62
C GLU A 19 -18.66 2.37 2.85
N HIS A 20 -19.39 1.25 2.80
CA HIS A 20 -19.01 0.03 2.06
C HIS A 20 -17.73 -0.67 2.54
N THR A 21 -17.06 -0.13 3.56
CA THR A 21 -15.92 -0.78 4.21
C THR A 21 -16.33 -2.11 4.84
N LYS A 22 -15.47 -3.12 4.75
CA LYS A 22 -15.71 -4.46 5.28
C LYS A 22 -14.62 -4.85 6.25
N ILE A 23 -15.01 -5.20 7.47
CA ILE A 23 -14.12 -5.69 8.53
C ILE A 23 -14.43 -7.16 8.78
N TRP A 24 -13.44 -8.02 8.52
CA TRP A 24 -13.56 -9.46 8.60
C TRP A 24 -13.12 -10.04 9.96
N HIS A 25 -13.34 -11.35 10.10
CA HIS A 25 -13.18 -12.15 11.30
C HIS A 25 -11.97 -11.80 12.18
N PHE A 26 -12.18 -11.73 13.49
CA PHE A 26 -11.12 -11.60 14.50
C PHE A 26 -10.21 -10.37 14.31
N SER A 27 -10.68 -9.36 13.60
CA SER A 27 -9.96 -8.09 13.49
C SER A 27 -10.29 -7.18 14.66
N HIS A 28 -9.31 -6.39 15.09
CA HIS A 28 -9.48 -5.37 16.12
C HIS A 28 -9.14 -3.99 15.52
N ILE A 29 -10.11 -3.09 15.53
CA ILE A 29 -9.91 -1.68 15.23
C ILE A 29 -9.93 -0.92 16.54
N MET A 30 -8.81 -0.32 16.92
CA MET A 30 -8.70 0.46 18.15
C MET A 30 -9.28 1.87 17.97
N LYS A 31 -9.49 2.57 19.08
CA LYS A 31 -10.19 3.86 19.11
C LYS A 31 -9.48 4.94 18.28
N ASN A 32 -10.25 5.95 17.90
CA ASN A 32 -9.83 7.13 17.14
C ASN A 32 -9.32 6.85 15.72
N CYS A 33 -9.55 5.66 15.17
CA CYS A 33 -9.20 5.38 13.78
C CYS A 33 -10.09 6.19 12.82
N ARG A 34 -9.48 6.62 11.71
CA ARG A 34 -10.19 7.19 10.55
C ARG A 34 -9.94 6.27 9.36
N ILE A 35 -10.99 5.57 8.91
CA ILE A 35 -10.94 4.64 7.79
C ILE A 35 -11.91 5.14 6.72
N GLY A 36 -11.43 5.29 5.49
CA GLY A 36 -12.22 5.74 4.35
C GLY A 36 -13.30 4.75 3.89
N ASN A 37 -13.85 5.05 2.72
CA ASN A 37 -14.87 4.24 2.05
C ASN A 37 -14.24 3.06 1.31
N ASP A 38 -15.04 2.03 1.03
CA ASP A 38 -14.68 0.90 0.15
C ASP A 38 -13.42 0.12 0.56
N CYS A 39 -13.07 0.17 1.86
CA CYS A 39 -11.92 -0.54 2.38
C CYS A 39 -12.24 -2.01 2.68
N ILE A 40 -11.23 -2.85 2.62
CA ILE A 40 -11.32 -4.26 3.04
C ILE A 40 -10.25 -4.51 4.09
N ILE A 41 -10.69 -4.92 5.28
CA ILE A 41 -9.82 -5.30 6.40
C ILE A 41 -9.98 -6.80 6.64
N GLY A 42 -8.98 -7.57 6.20
CA GLY A 42 -8.95 -9.03 6.23
C GLY A 42 -8.86 -9.60 7.65
N GLN A 43 -8.98 -10.92 7.74
CA GLN A 43 -9.02 -11.65 9.00
C GLN A 43 -7.78 -11.40 9.87
N ASN A 44 -7.98 -11.32 11.20
CA ASN A 44 -6.90 -11.18 12.18
C ASN A 44 -6.00 -9.96 11.91
N SER A 45 -6.59 -8.87 11.41
CA SER A 45 -5.89 -7.59 11.27
C SER A 45 -6.05 -6.75 12.53
N ASN A 46 -5.00 -6.03 12.90
CA ASN A 46 -5.02 -5.11 14.04
C ASN A 46 -4.75 -3.69 13.55
N ILE A 47 -5.69 -2.79 13.72
CA ILE A 47 -5.53 -1.37 13.39
C ILE A 47 -5.43 -0.60 14.70
N ALA A 48 -4.22 -0.12 15.01
CA ALA A 48 -3.94 0.58 16.26
C ALA A 48 -4.56 1.97 16.31
N SER A 49 -4.63 2.55 17.52
CA SER A 49 -5.29 3.84 17.74
C SER A 49 -4.71 4.95 16.86
N ASP A 50 -5.57 5.90 16.49
CA ASP A 50 -5.22 7.12 15.76
C ASP A 50 -4.66 6.89 14.34
N VAL A 51 -4.75 5.66 13.80
CA VAL A 51 -4.36 5.35 12.42
C VAL A 51 -5.33 5.99 11.41
N VAL A 52 -4.76 6.46 10.30
CA VAL A 52 -5.49 7.06 9.18
C VAL A 52 -5.34 6.19 7.94
N ILE A 53 -6.47 5.77 7.39
CA ILE A 53 -6.59 4.95 6.18
C ILE A 53 -7.51 5.66 5.19
N GLY A 54 -7.04 5.86 3.97
CA GLY A 54 -7.80 6.42 2.85
C GLY A 54 -8.92 5.50 2.35
N ASN A 55 -9.37 5.77 1.13
CA ASN A 55 -10.45 5.03 0.45
C ASN A 55 -9.91 3.89 -0.40
N GLY A 56 -10.72 2.83 -0.58
CA GLY A 56 -10.38 1.71 -1.47
C GLY A 56 -9.16 0.89 -1.03
N VAL A 57 -8.70 1.06 0.21
CA VAL A 57 -7.54 0.36 0.77
C VAL A 57 -7.88 -1.10 1.02
N LYS A 58 -6.96 -2.00 0.65
CA LYS A 58 -7.11 -3.43 0.86
C LYS A 58 -6.01 -3.94 1.78
N ILE A 59 -6.39 -4.24 3.02
CA ILE A 59 -5.55 -4.88 4.02
C ILE A 59 -5.92 -6.35 4.07
N GLN A 60 -4.99 -7.21 3.62
CA GLN A 60 -5.20 -8.64 3.64
C GLN A 60 -5.00 -9.23 5.04
N ASN A 61 -5.21 -10.53 5.18
CA ASN A 61 -5.18 -11.21 6.48
C ASN A 61 -3.83 -11.05 7.20
N ASN A 62 -3.88 -11.01 8.54
CA ASN A 62 -2.74 -10.98 9.45
C ASN A 62 -1.84 -9.74 9.32
N VAL A 63 -2.41 -8.57 9.02
CA VAL A 63 -1.66 -7.32 8.94
C VAL A 63 -1.95 -6.46 10.17
N SER A 64 -0.89 -6.05 10.86
CA SER A 64 -0.96 -5.08 11.95
C SER A 64 -0.51 -3.70 11.47
N VAL A 65 -1.42 -2.73 11.53
CA VAL A 65 -1.14 -1.32 11.25
C VAL A 65 -0.99 -0.57 12.56
N TYR A 66 0.23 -0.13 12.86
CA TYR A 66 0.56 0.51 14.12
C TYR A 66 0.39 2.03 14.08
N THR A 67 0.15 2.63 15.24
CA THR A 67 0.09 4.08 15.44
C THR A 67 1.34 4.74 14.84
N GLY A 68 1.14 5.85 14.13
CA GLY A 68 2.18 6.52 13.33
C GLY A 68 2.15 6.15 11.85
N THR A 69 1.40 5.12 11.45
CA THR A 69 1.22 4.79 10.03
C THR A 69 0.11 5.63 9.40
N VAL A 70 0.39 6.22 8.23
CA VAL A 70 -0.60 6.85 7.35
C VAL A 70 -0.70 6.05 6.06
N ILE A 71 -1.90 5.62 5.71
CA ILE A 71 -2.18 4.85 4.51
C ILE A 71 -3.09 5.67 3.60
N GLU A 72 -2.61 6.04 2.42
CA GLU A 72 -3.38 6.80 1.42
C GLU A 72 -4.30 5.87 0.60
N ASP A 73 -5.09 6.47 -0.30
CA ASP A 73 -6.09 5.77 -1.10
C ASP A 73 -5.51 4.63 -1.94
N TYR A 74 -6.29 3.57 -2.15
CA TYR A 74 -5.98 2.45 -3.04
C TYR A 74 -4.70 1.66 -2.70
N VAL A 75 -4.13 1.84 -1.51
CA VAL A 75 -3.01 1.02 -1.03
C VAL A 75 -3.44 -0.44 -0.90
N PHE A 76 -2.54 -1.34 -1.28
CA PHE A 76 -2.69 -2.77 -1.09
C PHE A 76 -1.63 -3.28 -0.11
N LEU A 77 -2.06 -3.75 1.07
CA LEU A 77 -1.22 -4.45 2.04
C LEU A 77 -1.45 -5.95 1.91
N GLY A 78 -0.48 -6.65 1.34
CA GLY A 78 -0.55 -8.08 1.05
C GLY A 78 -0.59 -8.95 2.32
N PRO A 79 -0.96 -10.24 2.16
CA PRO A 79 -1.15 -11.14 3.30
C PRO A 79 0.10 -11.20 4.17
N SER A 80 -0.09 -11.01 5.48
CA SER A 80 0.98 -11.04 6.48
C SER A 80 2.15 -10.10 6.21
N CYS A 81 1.99 -9.01 5.47
CA CYS A 81 3.03 -7.99 5.44
C CYS A 81 3.18 -7.34 6.82
N VAL A 82 4.39 -6.97 7.19
CA VAL A 82 4.75 -6.49 8.52
C VAL A 82 5.12 -5.02 8.44
N LEU A 83 4.41 -4.20 9.21
CA LEU A 83 4.78 -2.81 9.47
C LEU A 83 5.43 -2.72 10.86
N THR A 84 6.32 -1.77 11.06
CA THR A 84 6.86 -1.46 12.39
C THR A 84 6.61 0.01 12.74
N ASN A 85 6.88 0.41 13.98
CA ASN A 85 6.77 1.80 14.45
C ASN A 85 7.94 2.24 15.33
N VAL A 86 8.87 1.34 15.67
CA VAL A 86 10.09 1.63 16.44
C VAL A 86 11.26 0.92 15.77
N THR A 87 12.30 1.64 15.37
CA THR A 87 13.46 1.06 14.68
C THR A 87 14.32 0.18 15.59
N ASN A 88 14.43 0.54 16.88
CA ASN A 88 15.36 -0.09 17.84
C ASN A 88 14.66 -0.56 19.14
N PRO A 89 13.66 -1.45 19.07
CA PRO A 89 12.90 -1.87 20.24
C PRO A 89 13.75 -2.71 21.20
N ARG A 90 13.54 -2.50 22.51
CA ARG A 90 14.01 -3.33 23.62
C ARG A 90 12.89 -3.41 24.65
N SER A 91 12.55 -4.60 25.14
CA SER A 91 11.40 -4.83 26.01
C SER A 91 11.46 -4.05 27.33
N GLU A 92 12.65 -3.85 27.89
CA GLU A 92 12.87 -3.07 29.11
C GLU A 92 12.68 -1.55 28.90
N ILE A 93 12.76 -1.08 27.66
CA ILE A 93 12.82 0.34 27.34
C ILE A 93 11.54 0.77 26.61
N ASN A 94 10.67 1.47 27.33
CA ASN A 94 9.45 2.04 26.77
C ASN A 94 9.79 3.16 25.75
N ARG A 95 9.34 3.00 24.51
CA ARG A 95 9.52 3.95 23.40
C ARG A 95 8.20 4.44 22.80
N HIS A 96 7.10 4.40 23.56
CA HIS A 96 5.78 4.77 23.03
C HIS A 96 5.70 6.22 22.54
N LEU A 97 6.55 7.11 23.07
CA LEU A 97 6.65 8.52 22.63
C LEU A 97 7.53 8.71 21.39
N LEU A 98 8.19 7.66 20.89
CA LEU A 98 9.16 7.70 19.80
C LEU A 98 8.68 6.92 18.57
N TYR A 99 7.36 6.77 18.39
CA TYR A 99 6.83 6.12 17.20
C TYR A 99 7.17 6.92 15.94
N GLU A 100 7.81 6.25 14.99
CA GLU A 100 8.26 6.87 13.74
C GLU A 100 7.13 6.81 12.71
N LYS A 101 6.90 7.94 12.04
CA LYS A 101 5.84 8.05 11.04
C LYS A 101 6.21 7.28 9.78
N THR A 102 5.37 6.34 9.38
CA THR A 102 5.49 5.63 8.10
C THR A 102 4.35 6.07 7.19
N VAL A 103 4.66 6.47 5.96
CA VAL A 103 3.65 6.91 4.98
C VAL A 103 3.64 5.94 3.81
N ILE A 104 2.50 5.31 3.57
CA ILE A 104 2.28 4.45 2.41
C ILE A 104 1.35 5.18 1.46
N ARG A 105 1.90 5.64 0.35
CA ARG A 105 1.23 6.58 -0.54
C ARG A 105 0.29 5.89 -1.52
N ARG A 106 -0.54 6.71 -2.17
CA ARG A 106 -1.66 6.29 -3.01
C ARG A 106 -1.29 5.19 -4.00
N GLY A 107 -2.08 4.13 -4.02
CA GLY A 107 -1.91 3.00 -4.95
C GLY A 107 -0.69 2.13 -4.72
N ALA A 108 0.13 2.39 -3.69
CA ALA A 108 1.29 1.56 -3.41
C ALA A 108 0.89 0.13 -3.03
N THR A 109 1.71 -0.83 -3.43
CA THR A 109 1.56 -2.25 -3.09
C THR A 109 2.69 -2.70 -2.19
N VAL A 110 2.33 -3.21 -1.01
CA VAL A 110 3.22 -3.96 -0.14
C VAL A 110 2.93 -5.45 -0.32
N GLY A 111 3.86 -6.19 -0.92
CA GLY A 111 3.68 -7.60 -1.24
C GLY A 111 3.52 -8.49 -0.01
N ALA A 112 3.01 -9.70 -0.24
CA ALA A 112 2.81 -10.71 0.80
C ALA A 112 4.10 -10.93 1.61
N ASN A 113 3.99 -10.95 2.93
CA ASN A 113 5.10 -11.18 3.85
C ASN A 113 6.30 -10.22 3.65
N ALA A 114 6.10 -9.05 3.05
CA ALA A 114 7.13 -8.01 3.02
C ALA A 114 7.15 -7.25 4.35
N THR A 115 8.31 -6.72 4.74
CA THR A 115 8.51 -5.97 5.97
C THR A 115 8.93 -4.54 5.65
N ILE A 116 8.26 -3.56 6.25
CA ILE A 116 8.59 -2.14 6.15
C ILE A 116 9.18 -1.69 7.48
N VAL A 117 10.45 -1.28 7.48
CA VAL A 117 11.04 -0.58 8.63
C VAL A 117 10.36 0.79 8.76
N CYS A 118 10.06 1.20 9.99
CA CYS A 118 9.35 2.44 10.26
C CYS A 118 10.14 3.70 9.90
N GLY A 119 9.44 4.84 9.84
CA GLY A 119 10.07 6.12 9.53
C GLY A 119 10.28 6.36 8.03
N LEU A 120 9.73 5.49 7.18
CA LEU A 120 9.93 5.51 5.74
C LEU A 120 8.68 5.98 4.98
N THR A 121 8.90 6.47 3.77
CA THR A 121 7.86 6.73 2.78
C THR A 121 7.91 5.71 1.66
N ILE A 122 6.78 5.03 1.43
CA ILE A 122 6.55 4.20 0.24
C ILE A 122 5.77 5.03 -0.77
N GLY A 123 6.42 5.40 -1.87
CA GLY A 123 5.91 6.29 -2.91
C GLY A 123 4.66 5.78 -3.62
N ARG A 124 3.99 6.68 -4.34
CA ARG A 124 2.74 6.40 -5.05
C ARG A 124 2.95 5.29 -6.06
N TYR A 125 2.04 4.32 -6.10
CA TYR A 125 2.10 3.17 -7.01
C TYR A 125 3.42 2.38 -6.96
N ALA A 126 4.25 2.58 -5.92
CA ALA A 126 5.42 1.76 -5.70
C ALA A 126 5.01 0.30 -5.46
N PHE A 127 5.88 -0.63 -5.85
CA PHE A 127 5.61 -2.05 -5.75
C PHE A 127 6.73 -2.74 -4.96
N VAL A 128 6.45 -3.05 -3.70
CA VAL A 128 7.33 -3.88 -2.86
C VAL A 128 6.98 -5.34 -3.11
N ALA A 129 7.91 -6.11 -3.68
CA ALA A 129 7.65 -7.51 -3.95
C ALA A 129 7.50 -8.34 -2.66
N ALA A 130 6.83 -9.49 -2.77
CA ALA A 130 6.65 -10.42 -1.66
C ALA A 130 7.99 -10.80 -1.00
N GLY A 131 7.98 -10.91 0.34
CA GLY A 131 9.14 -11.29 1.14
C GLY A 131 10.27 -10.24 1.22
N SER A 132 10.06 -9.03 0.71
CA SER A 132 11.11 -8.00 0.70
C SER A 132 11.19 -7.26 2.04
N VAL A 133 12.39 -6.82 2.42
CA VAL A 133 12.61 -6.00 3.64
C VAL A 133 13.04 -4.60 3.24
N VAL A 134 12.15 -3.63 3.39
CA VAL A 134 12.35 -2.24 2.99
C VAL A 134 12.97 -1.47 4.14
N THR A 135 14.15 -0.89 3.89
CA THR A 135 14.96 -0.18 4.88
C THR A 135 15.25 1.27 4.51
N LYS A 136 14.71 1.74 3.38
CA LYS A 136 14.83 3.11 2.85
C LYS A 136 13.55 3.49 2.12
N ASP A 137 13.36 4.79 1.91
CA ASP A 137 12.26 5.31 1.10
C ASP A 137 12.22 4.66 -0.28
N VAL A 138 11.01 4.44 -0.78
CA VAL A 138 10.76 3.83 -2.08
C VAL A 138 10.14 4.90 -2.99
N PRO A 139 10.77 5.27 -4.10
CA PRO A 139 10.24 6.28 -5.00
C PRO A 139 8.90 5.91 -5.63
N ASP A 140 8.18 6.91 -6.16
CA ASP A 140 6.93 6.70 -6.88
C ASP A 140 7.16 5.72 -8.05
N TYR A 141 6.26 4.74 -8.18
CA TYR A 141 6.27 3.65 -9.17
C TYR A 141 7.46 2.68 -9.09
N ALA A 142 8.37 2.82 -8.12
CA ALA A 142 9.52 1.94 -8.01
C ALA A 142 9.11 0.49 -7.69
N LEU A 143 9.65 -0.47 -8.46
CA LEU A 143 9.63 -1.89 -8.12
C LEU A 143 10.87 -2.23 -7.30
N VAL A 144 10.67 -2.63 -6.04
CA VAL A 144 11.75 -3.05 -5.15
C VAL A 144 11.59 -4.51 -4.72
N LEU A 145 12.71 -5.23 -4.61
CA LEU A 145 12.71 -6.59 -4.06
C LEU A 145 14.00 -6.99 -3.35
N GLY A 146 13.88 -7.97 -2.45
CA GLY A 146 14.99 -8.59 -1.72
C GLY A 146 15.07 -8.17 -0.25
N ASN A 147 16.10 -8.66 0.44
CA ASN A 147 16.41 -8.33 1.83
C ASN A 147 17.91 -7.97 1.96
N PRO A 148 18.27 -6.68 2.11
CA PRO A 148 17.39 -5.51 2.02
C PRO A 148 16.85 -5.30 0.60
N ALA A 149 15.69 -4.67 0.49
CA ALA A 149 15.03 -4.41 -0.77
C ALA A 149 15.85 -3.44 -1.63
N LYS A 150 15.95 -3.74 -2.93
CA LYS A 150 16.67 -2.92 -3.90
C LYS A 150 15.79 -2.67 -5.12
N HIS A 151 15.94 -1.49 -5.72
CA HIS A 151 15.27 -1.13 -6.97
C HIS A 151 15.60 -2.13 -8.10
N ARG A 152 14.59 -2.48 -8.91
CA ARG A 152 14.68 -3.43 -10.04
C ARG A 152 13.89 -2.99 -11.28
N GLY A 153 13.44 -1.74 -11.30
CA GLY A 153 12.71 -1.12 -12.40
C GLY A 153 11.44 -0.45 -11.91
N TRP A 154 10.54 -0.16 -12.83
CA TRP A 154 9.34 0.61 -12.57
C TRP A 154 8.08 -0.22 -12.80
N MET A 155 7.03 0.07 -12.06
CA MET A 155 5.72 -0.53 -12.17
C MET A 155 4.72 0.51 -12.66
N SER A 156 3.81 0.14 -13.56
CA SER A 156 2.68 1.00 -13.93
C SER A 156 1.60 1.01 -12.84
N ARG A 157 0.62 1.91 -12.94
CA ARG A 157 -0.57 1.88 -12.05
C ARG A 157 -1.35 0.56 -12.10
N HIS A 158 -1.29 -0.14 -13.23
CA HIS A 158 -1.93 -1.43 -13.46
C HIS A 158 -1.14 -2.61 -12.90
N GLY A 159 0.00 -2.37 -12.24
CA GLY A 159 0.81 -3.44 -11.66
C GLY A 159 1.60 -4.24 -12.71
N VAL A 160 1.82 -3.66 -13.90
CA VAL A 160 2.67 -4.24 -14.95
C VAL A 160 4.01 -3.52 -15.01
N LYS A 161 5.11 -4.30 -15.06
CA LYS A 161 6.46 -3.75 -15.13
C LYS A 161 6.59 -2.89 -16.40
N LEU A 162 7.00 -1.64 -16.24
CA LEU A 162 7.21 -0.74 -17.37
C LEU A 162 8.41 -1.23 -18.19
N PRO A 163 8.30 -1.22 -19.54
CA PRO A 163 9.40 -1.59 -20.42
C PRO A 163 10.52 -0.54 -20.37
N THR A 164 11.63 -0.81 -21.05
CA THR A 164 12.66 0.20 -21.28
C THR A 164 12.06 1.41 -22.01
N PRO A 165 12.44 2.65 -21.64
CA PRO A 165 12.01 3.85 -22.36
C PRO A 165 12.36 3.77 -23.86
N ASP A 166 11.52 4.38 -24.68
CA ASP A 166 11.80 4.61 -26.10
C ASP A 166 12.81 5.76 -26.31
N LYS A 167 13.00 6.16 -27.57
CA LYS A 167 13.95 7.21 -27.96
C LYS A 167 13.61 8.59 -27.37
N ASP A 168 12.35 8.81 -27.02
CA ASP A 168 11.83 10.05 -26.45
C ASP A 168 11.72 9.96 -24.91
N GLY A 169 12.24 8.89 -24.31
CA GLY A 169 12.21 8.65 -22.88
C GLY A 169 10.85 8.22 -22.34
N VAL A 170 9.93 7.78 -23.22
CA VAL A 170 8.57 7.36 -22.84
C VAL A 170 8.51 5.85 -22.63
N MET A 171 7.84 5.43 -21.55
CA MET A 171 7.48 4.04 -21.29
C MET A 171 5.96 3.90 -21.40
N VAL A 172 5.49 2.83 -22.05
CA VAL A 172 4.04 2.58 -22.23
C VAL A 172 3.65 1.35 -21.44
N CYS A 173 2.60 1.47 -20.62
CA CYS A 173 2.02 0.34 -19.89
C CYS A 173 1.46 -0.70 -20.89
N PRO A 174 1.90 -1.96 -20.83
CA PRO A 174 1.40 -3.00 -21.74
C PRO A 174 -0.09 -3.35 -21.59
N GLU A 175 -0.69 -3.01 -20.45
CA GLU A 175 -2.10 -3.29 -20.17
C GLU A 175 -3.00 -2.12 -20.54
N SER A 176 -2.73 -0.94 -19.98
CA SER A 176 -3.61 0.23 -20.13
C SER A 176 -3.24 1.18 -21.26
N GLY A 177 -2.05 1.04 -21.85
CA GLY A 177 -1.55 1.99 -22.85
C GLY A 177 -1.14 3.37 -22.27
N LEU A 178 -1.30 3.58 -20.97
CA LEU A 178 -0.85 4.81 -20.30
C LEU A 178 0.66 4.99 -20.45
N LYS A 179 1.07 6.24 -20.67
CA LYS A 179 2.44 6.66 -20.89
C LYS A 179 3.06 7.20 -19.61
N TYR A 180 4.35 6.94 -19.46
CA TYR A 180 5.14 7.28 -18.29
C TYR A 180 6.50 7.84 -18.69
N ARG A 181 7.07 8.70 -17.85
CA ARG A 181 8.43 9.23 -17.99
C ARG A 181 9.17 9.18 -16.66
N ILE A 182 10.49 9.03 -16.73
CA ILE A 182 11.36 9.14 -15.55
C ILE A 182 11.59 10.64 -15.27
N GLU A 183 11.36 11.05 -14.03
CA GLU A 183 11.60 12.40 -13.53
C GLU A 183 12.45 12.32 -12.26
N GLY A 184 13.74 12.66 -12.37
CA GLY A 184 14.70 12.51 -11.27
C GLY A 184 14.85 11.06 -10.83
N GLU A 185 14.53 10.78 -9.57
CA GLU A 185 14.59 9.43 -8.97
C GLU A 185 13.22 8.71 -8.98
N SER A 186 12.22 9.22 -9.69
CA SER A 186 10.86 8.66 -9.75
C SER A 186 10.36 8.52 -11.18
N VAL A 187 9.19 7.91 -11.33
CA VAL A 187 8.43 7.93 -12.58
C VAL A 187 7.15 8.72 -12.40
N ARG A 188 6.65 9.32 -13.48
CA ARG A 188 5.36 10.00 -13.53
C ARG A 188 4.53 9.48 -14.70
N CYS A 189 3.22 9.35 -14.51
CA CYS A 189 2.27 9.13 -15.59
C CYS A 189 2.02 10.45 -16.33
N VAL A 190 2.16 10.47 -17.65
CA VAL A 190 1.95 11.70 -18.45
C VAL A 190 0.51 11.88 -18.90
N ASP A 191 -0.29 10.80 -18.90
CA ASP A 191 -1.66 10.82 -19.40
C ASP A 191 -2.70 11.10 -18.31
N VAL A 192 -2.41 10.73 -17.06
CA VAL A 192 -3.34 10.86 -15.91
C VAL A 192 -2.55 11.31 -14.68
N ASP A 193 -3.05 12.30 -13.94
CA ASP A 193 -2.40 12.78 -12.72
C ASP A 193 -2.39 11.70 -11.62
N GLU A 194 -1.32 11.63 -10.83
CA GLU A 194 -1.11 10.67 -9.74
C GLU A 194 -2.22 10.66 -8.69
N ASP A 195 -2.77 11.82 -8.39
CA ASP A 195 -3.78 11.99 -7.35
C ASP A 195 -5.21 11.85 -7.94
N ALA A 196 -5.34 11.80 -9.27
CA ALA A 196 -6.60 11.52 -9.94
C ALA A 196 -6.97 10.02 -9.89
N ASP A 197 -8.27 9.79 -9.86
CA ASP A 197 -8.86 8.47 -10.04
C ASP A 197 -8.66 7.97 -11.47
N LEU A 198 -8.36 6.67 -11.64
CA LEU A 198 -8.40 6.06 -12.97
C LEU A 198 -9.84 6.07 -13.51
N PRO A 199 -10.06 6.30 -14.82
CA PRO A 199 -11.35 6.07 -15.45
C PRO A 199 -11.88 4.67 -15.16
N ASP A 200 -13.19 4.51 -15.00
CA ASP A 200 -13.80 3.26 -14.54
C ASP A 200 -13.52 2.09 -15.50
N GLU A 201 -13.47 2.35 -16.81
CA GLU A 201 -13.09 1.39 -17.83
C GLU A 201 -11.65 0.87 -17.67
N LEU A 202 -10.75 1.64 -17.05
CA LEU A 202 -9.37 1.24 -16.80
C LEU A 202 -9.17 0.57 -15.42
N ARG A 203 -10.23 0.41 -14.63
CA ARG A 203 -10.17 -0.23 -13.30
C ARG A 203 -10.46 -1.73 -13.32
N ILE A 204 -10.73 -2.29 -14.49
CA ILE A 204 -11.07 -3.71 -14.67
C ILE A 204 -9.90 -4.40 -15.40
N GLY A 205 -9.31 -5.41 -14.75
CA GLY A 205 -8.28 -6.25 -15.37
C GLY A 205 -8.90 -7.36 -16.20
N GLU A 206 -8.57 -7.42 -17.49
CA GLU A 206 -9.10 -8.43 -18.42
C GLU A 206 -8.12 -9.56 -18.73
N ARG A 207 -6.85 -9.39 -18.35
CA ARG A 207 -5.75 -10.28 -18.71
C ARG A 207 -4.94 -10.67 -17.48
N THR A 208 -4.34 -11.86 -17.51
CA THR A 208 -3.45 -12.31 -16.44
C THR A 208 -2.06 -11.67 -16.58
N TYR A 209 -1.39 -11.44 -15.44
CA TYR A 209 -0.05 -10.85 -15.40
C TYR A 209 0.98 -11.60 -16.28
N GLY A 210 0.86 -12.93 -16.36
CA GLY A 210 1.74 -13.76 -17.19
C GLY A 210 1.66 -13.42 -18.68
N SER A 211 0.54 -12.90 -19.16
CA SER A 211 0.36 -12.50 -20.57
C SER A 211 1.12 -11.24 -20.96
N PHE A 212 1.59 -10.45 -19.99
CA PHE A 212 2.36 -9.22 -20.21
C PHE A 212 3.87 -9.43 -20.10
N LYS A 213 4.30 -10.58 -19.56
CA LYS A 213 5.71 -10.95 -19.55
C LYS A 213 6.12 -11.36 -20.96
N LYS A 214 6.97 -10.56 -21.62
CA LYS A 214 7.70 -11.04 -22.81
C LYS A 214 8.54 -12.25 -22.37
N ARG A 215 8.34 -13.40 -23.02
CA ARG A 215 9.15 -14.60 -22.82
C ARG A 215 10.59 -14.35 -23.26
#